data_AF-A0A2V7R3F9-F1
#
_entry.id   AF-A0A2V7R3F9-F1
#
_cell.length_a   1.000
_cell.length_b   1.000
_cell.length_c   1.000
_cell.angle_alpha   90.00
_cell.angle_beta   90.00
_cell.angle_gamma   90.00
#
_symmetry.space_group_name_H-M   'P 1'
#
loop_
_entity.id
_entity.type
_entity.pdbx_description
1 polymer ?
#
loop_
_entity_poly.entity_id
_entity_poly.type
_entity_poly.pdbx_seq_one_letter_code
_entity_poly.pdbx_strand_id
1 'polypeptide(L)'
;MATAPARAADRPPAGAKHGRALRSEPRHLACHHAGDGRQQAGDDRSRRVRHRHDDGDVHRAARQADPRGGRGEGRALARDAGVHRGSEGAGDHALPHPGHRSEDGQVPRRHEDSHARRGETGGRETAAVSYVPHVVAWNLTRRCNLECAHCYISAGPRESATSELETAEALRIVDELLAVNPAPLIILSGGEPLLRADLTQIAAYASQHGATVVVGTNGTLLTDERIAALKAAGVRGVAVSIDSLRPTYHDNFRHGKGSLEATTLALGRLRAARLDFIIQTTATKGNRAELERLAQWSAEQGAVAFNCYFLVATGRGAGMSDLAPAEYEAVLADLARWQREYRGQMMIRAKCAPHFMRHVHAADPASPIMNYQTRCPCGTQYCRITPDGKLTPCPYLPEVAGDLRAQSFGEIWRSAPLFRQLREGTLGGKCGSCEYQKLCGGCRARAYALEGDVLAADPSCVYEPSGAEVLEPVSVSYGSDFAPTLTWSAAARARLDRIPSFVRGVVTKRVEDWARERGLQEITPELLSEIRNAMPIDFSKRQPFFVQKADG
;
A
#
# COMPACT_ATOMS: atom_id res chain seq x y z
N MET A 1 59.34 31.90 31.90
CA MET A 1 59.44 31.08 33.14
C MET A 1 58.07 30.44 33.35
N ALA A 2 57.89 29.15 33.66
CA ALA A 2 58.79 28.02 33.92
C ALA A 2 58.01 26.72 33.52
N THR A 3 58.49 25.85 32.63
CA THR A 3 59.25 24.58 32.86
C THR A 3 58.57 23.49 33.72
N ALA A 4 58.67 22.24 33.23
CA ALA A 4 58.06 20.96 33.67
C ALA A 4 58.71 20.35 34.97
N PRO A 5 58.62 19.04 35.37
CA PRO A 5 58.22 17.79 34.68
C PRO A 5 57.38 16.77 35.54
N ALA A 6 57.61 15.45 35.40
CA ALA A 6 56.67 14.35 35.75
C ALA A 6 57.30 13.13 36.48
N ARG A 7 56.42 12.13 36.81
CA ARG A 7 56.61 10.68 37.08
C ARG A 7 56.63 10.12 38.53
N ALA A 8 56.14 8.86 38.59
CA ALA A 8 56.29 7.79 39.60
C ALA A 8 55.56 7.94 40.96
N ALA A 9 55.31 6.88 41.75
CA ALA A 9 54.84 5.49 41.53
C ALA A 9 54.75 4.79 42.90
N ASP A 10 53.67 4.08 43.28
CA ASP A 10 53.75 3.04 44.33
C ASP A 10 52.54 2.08 44.49
N ARG A 11 52.73 1.01 45.29
CA ARG A 11 51.83 -0.15 45.62
C ARG A 11 51.99 -0.51 47.14
N PRO A 12 51.32 -1.53 47.73
CA PRO A 12 50.08 -2.26 47.39
C PRO A 12 48.98 -1.98 48.47
N PRO A 13 48.67 -2.76 49.56
CA PRO A 13 48.80 -4.20 49.92
C PRO A 13 47.45 -4.98 49.75
N ALA A 14 47.14 -5.99 50.60
CA ALA A 14 45.92 -6.82 50.56
C ALA A 14 45.58 -7.50 51.92
N GLY A 15 44.35 -8.05 52.09
CA GLY A 15 43.92 -8.95 53.20
C GLY A 15 42.39 -8.91 53.46
N ALA A 16 41.63 -9.99 53.26
CA ALA A 16 41.25 -11.06 54.23
C ALA A 16 40.03 -10.68 55.14
N LYS A 17 39.06 -11.50 55.56
CA LYS A 17 38.55 -12.87 55.33
C LYS A 17 37.31 -13.04 56.26
N HIS A 18 36.37 -13.92 55.89
CA HIS A 18 35.40 -14.67 56.76
C HIS A 18 34.13 -14.01 57.34
N GLY A 19 33.07 -14.84 57.40
CA GLY A 19 31.77 -14.62 58.07
C GLY A 19 30.69 -15.58 57.54
N ARG A 20 30.04 -16.38 58.40
CA ARG A 20 29.01 -17.41 58.04
C ARG A 20 27.91 -17.44 59.11
N ALA A 21 26.75 -18.04 58.78
CA ALA A 21 25.57 -18.30 59.66
C ALA A 21 24.67 -17.07 59.96
N LEU A 22 23.36 -17.18 60.27
CA LEU A 22 22.50 -18.34 60.60
C LEU A 22 21.00 -18.10 60.19
N ARG A 23 20.17 -19.12 60.37
CA ARG A 23 18.73 -19.29 60.00
C ARG A 23 17.75 -18.28 60.63
N SER A 24 16.59 -18.06 59.96
CA SER A 24 15.25 -18.31 60.54
C SER A 24 14.09 -18.20 59.52
N GLU A 25 13.18 -19.17 59.55
CA GLU A 25 11.75 -19.02 59.19
C GLU A 25 10.93 -19.22 60.48
N PRO A 26 9.65 -18.82 60.53
CA PRO A 26 8.63 -19.87 60.61
C PRO A 26 7.22 -19.57 60.00
N ARG A 27 6.65 -20.59 59.31
CA ARG A 27 5.26 -21.12 59.47
C ARG A 27 4.06 -20.21 59.13
N HIS A 28 2.84 -20.68 58.86
CA HIS A 28 2.23 -21.96 58.39
C HIS A 28 0.77 -21.64 58.04
N LEU A 29 0.18 -22.31 57.04
CA LEU A 29 -1.06 -23.11 57.20
C LEU A 29 -1.41 -23.84 55.90
N ALA A 30 -1.96 -25.05 56.05
CA ALA A 30 -2.29 -25.97 54.96
C ALA A 30 -3.59 -26.71 55.28
N CYS A 31 -4.27 -27.21 54.24
CA CYS A 31 -5.18 -28.36 54.27
C CYS A 31 -5.04 -29.06 52.90
N HIS A 32 -4.57 -30.32 52.82
CA HIS A 32 -5.26 -31.61 53.09
C HIS A 32 -6.35 -31.93 52.03
N HIS A 33 -6.45 -33.14 51.44
CA HIS A 33 -5.68 -34.40 51.54
C HIS A 33 -5.86 -35.27 50.25
N ALA A 34 -4.86 -36.05 49.80
CA ALA A 34 -4.76 -37.54 49.82
C ALA A 34 -5.92 -38.34 49.17
N GLY A 35 -5.75 -39.46 48.44
CA GLY A 35 -4.62 -40.33 48.00
C GLY A 35 -5.23 -41.44 47.10
N ASP A 36 -4.63 -42.57 46.68
CA ASP A 36 -3.27 -43.17 46.56
C ASP A 36 -3.40 -44.39 45.58
N GLY A 37 -2.32 -45.11 45.22
CA GLY A 37 -2.45 -46.54 44.82
C GLY A 37 -1.82 -47.04 43.50
N ARG A 38 -0.49 -47.25 43.50
CA ARG A 38 0.27 -48.46 43.02
C ARG A 38 0.07 -49.16 41.65
N GLN A 39 1.25 -49.45 41.04
CA GLN A 39 1.67 -50.70 40.33
C GLN A 39 1.02 -51.04 38.97
N GLN A 40 1.76 -51.26 37.86
CA GLN A 40 2.77 -52.31 37.65
C GLN A 40 3.79 -51.97 36.51
N ALA A 41 4.77 -52.84 36.26
CA ALA A 41 5.97 -52.58 35.43
C ALA A 41 6.07 -53.48 34.17
N GLY A 42 6.97 -53.11 33.23
CA GLY A 42 7.36 -53.91 32.07
C GLY A 42 8.62 -53.36 31.38
N ASP A 43 9.78 -53.92 31.72
CA ASP A 43 11.12 -53.61 31.16
C ASP A 43 11.36 -54.43 29.88
N ASP A 44 11.91 -53.86 28.81
CA ASP A 44 12.94 -54.56 28.02
C ASP A 44 13.87 -53.61 27.25
N ARG A 45 15.04 -54.12 26.86
CA ARG A 45 16.28 -53.36 26.74
C ARG A 45 16.91 -53.45 25.34
N SER A 46 17.72 -52.42 25.07
CA SER A 46 19.17 -52.53 24.76
C SER A 46 19.67 -51.97 23.41
N ARG A 47 20.96 -51.55 23.46
CA ARG A 47 21.84 -51.06 22.38
C ARG A 47 21.53 -49.61 21.92
N ARG A 48 22.33 -48.56 22.20
CA ARG A 48 23.81 -48.33 22.07
C ARG A 48 24.30 -48.59 20.62
N VAL A 49 25.09 -47.74 19.93
CA VAL A 49 25.82 -46.52 20.37
C VAL A 49 26.36 -45.67 19.18
N ARG A 50 26.49 -44.35 19.38
CA ARG A 50 27.38 -43.32 18.76
C ARG A 50 27.38 -42.96 17.25
N HIS A 51 27.45 -41.63 17.05
CA HIS A 51 28.03 -40.90 15.92
C HIS A 51 29.43 -41.38 15.46
N ARG A 52 29.74 -41.11 14.18
CA ARG A 52 30.89 -40.27 13.80
C ARG A 52 30.77 -39.68 12.38
N HIS A 53 31.60 -38.66 12.14
CA HIS A 53 31.98 -38.07 10.85
C HIS A 53 32.57 -39.14 9.89
N ASP A 54 32.74 -38.95 8.57
CA ASP A 54 33.47 -37.84 7.94
C ASP A 54 33.18 -37.60 6.44
N ASP A 55 33.83 -36.54 5.95
CA ASP A 55 33.98 -36.04 4.57
C ASP A 55 34.02 -37.06 3.40
N GLY A 56 33.63 -36.59 2.21
CA GLY A 56 33.77 -37.32 0.94
C GLY A 56 33.35 -36.50 -0.28
N ASP A 57 34.32 -35.84 -0.91
CA ASP A 57 34.15 -34.90 -2.02
C ASP A 57 34.11 -35.60 -3.42
N VAL A 58 34.09 -34.77 -4.47
CA VAL A 58 34.57 -34.96 -5.86
C VAL A 58 33.65 -35.47 -7.01
N HIS A 59 33.72 -34.68 -8.10
CA HIS A 59 33.42 -34.92 -9.54
C HIS A 59 31.96 -34.91 -10.02
N ARG A 60 31.55 -33.94 -10.86
CA ARG A 60 31.85 -33.75 -12.32
C ARG A 60 31.48 -34.97 -13.19
N ALA A 61 30.44 -34.81 -14.03
CA ALA A 61 30.61 -34.57 -15.47
C ALA A 61 29.25 -34.32 -16.16
N ALA A 62 29.22 -33.44 -17.15
CA ALA A 62 28.08 -33.27 -18.05
C ALA A 62 28.18 -34.24 -19.25
N ARG A 63 27.04 -34.54 -19.89
CA ARG A 63 26.94 -34.73 -21.35
C ARG A 63 25.50 -34.62 -21.84
N GLN A 64 25.36 -34.05 -23.03
CA GLN A 64 24.10 -33.89 -23.76
C GLN A 64 23.72 -35.22 -24.46
N ALA A 65 22.42 -35.48 -24.61
CA ALA A 65 21.89 -36.34 -25.65
C ALA A 65 20.40 -36.02 -25.94
N ASP A 66 20.12 -35.77 -27.22
CA ASP A 66 18.81 -35.72 -27.90
C ASP A 66 19.12 -36.28 -29.32
N PRO A 67 18.19 -36.88 -30.11
CA PRO A 67 16.75 -37.04 -29.90
C PRO A 67 16.19 -38.47 -30.10
N ARG A 68 14.87 -38.58 -29.88
CA ARG A 68 13.84 -39.35 -30.64
C ARG A 68 12.99 -40.34 -29.82
N GLY A 69 11.70 -40.02 -29.73
CA GLY A 69 10.62 -40.98 -29.93
C GLY A 69 10.12 -41.78 -28.72
N GLY A 70 8.94 -41.42 -28.22
CA GLY A 70 8.18 -42.24 -27.25
C GLY A 70 6.88 -41.55 -26.85
N ARG A 71 5.72 -42.12 -27.22
CA ARG A 71 4.41 -41.59 -26.87
C ARG A 71 4.03 -41.99 -25.44
N GLY A 72 3.37 -41.09 -24.71
CA GLY A 72 2.73 -41.38 -23.41
C GLY A 72 1.73 -40.27 -23.09
N GLU A 73 0.45 -40.63 -22.95
CA GLU A 73 -0.64 -39.66 -22.82
C GLU A 73 -0.80 -39.15 -21.39
N GLY A 74 -1.08 -37.85 -21.25
CA GLY A 74 -1.41 -37.22 -19.96
C GLY A 74 -2.27 -35.98 -20.19
N ARG A 75 -3.56 -36.07 -19.88
CA ARG A 75 -4.54 -35.00 -20.15
C ARG A 75 -4.30 -33.78 -19.25
N ALA A 76 -4.18 -32.60 -19.85
CA ALA A 76 -4.39 -31.31 -19.20
C ALA A 76 -5.38 -30.49 -20.04
N LEU A 77 -6.46 -30.03 -19.41
CA LEU A 77 -7.49 -29.22 -20.06
C LEU A 77 -7.12 -27.73 -19.97
N ALA A 78 -6.69 -27.15 -21.10
CA ALA A 78 -6.73 -25.71 -21.31
C ALA A 78 -7.87 -25.41 -22.29
N ARG A 79 -8.76 -24.48 -21.93
CA ARG A 79 -9.76 -23.92 -22.85
C ARG A 79 -9.31 -22.52 -23.24
N ASP A 80 -8.85 -22.42 -24.46
CA ASP A 80 -8.63 -21.16 -25.17
C ASP A 80 -9.83 -20.95 -26.12
N ALA A 81 -10.28 -19.71 -26.30
CA ALA A 81 -11.46 -19.40 -27.12
C ALA A 81 -11.14 -18.21 -28.04
N GLY A 82 -10.76 -18.54 -29.27
CA GLY A 82 -10.27 -17.57 -30.25
C GLY A 82 -11.35 -16.87 -31.08
N VAL A 83 -11.01 -15.62 -31.42
CA VAL A 83 -11.25 -14.94 -32.70
C VAL A 83 -11.87 -15.79 -33.82
N HIS A 84 -12.99 -15.30 -34.39
CA HIS A 84 -13.52 -15.78 -35.68
C HIS A 84 -13.44 -14.69 -36.78
N ARG A 85 -12.75 -15.04 -37.87
CA ARG A 85 -13.11 -14.74 -39.28
C ARG A 85 -13.29 -16.12 -39.94
N GLY A 86 -14.06 -16.36 -40.99
CA GLY A 86 -14.95 -15.56 -41.83
C GLY A 86 -15.22 -16.38 -43.10
N SER A 87 -16.34 -16.20 -43.80
CA SER A 87 -16.63 -16.91 -45.06
C SER A 87 -17.48 -16.08 -46.01
N GLU A 88 -17.26 -16.26 -47.31
CA GLU A 88 -17.67 -15.37 -48.39
C GLU A 88 -19.07 -15.69 -48.97
N GLY A 89 -19.65 -14.73 -49.70
CA GLY A 89 -20.88 -14.87 -50.50
C GLY A 89 -21.22 -13.54 -51.19
N ALA A 90 -21.35 -13.54 -52.52
CA ALA A 90 -21.36 -12.32 -53.36
C ALA A 90 -22.77 -11.82 -53.78
N GLY A 91 -22.87 -10.57 -54.27
CA GLY A 91 -24.03 -10.11 -55.05
C GLY A 91 -24.31 -8.59 -55.11
N ASP A 92 -23.89 -7.95 -56.20
CA ASP A 92 -24.50 -6.84 -56.96
C ASP A 92 -24.95 -5.46 -56.37
N HIS A 93 -24.21 -4.44 -56.84
CA HIS A 93 -24.65 -3.24 -57.60
C HIS A 93 -25.61 -2.13 -57.08
N ALA A 94 -25.08 -0.89 -57.22
CA ALA A 94 -25.71 0.36 -57.72
C ALA A 94 -26.27 1.46 -56.78
N LEU A 95 -25.81 2.70 -57.05
CA LEU A 95 -26.35 4.03 -56.70
C LEU A 95 -27.02 4.64 -57.99
N PRO A 96 -27.61 5.86 -58.05
CA PRO A 96 -27.84 6.95 -57.05
C PRO A 96 -29.27 7.61 -57.05
N HIS A 97 -29.40 8.73 -56.31
CA HIS A 97 -30.41 9.84 -56.21
C HIS A 97 -31.30 10.23 -57.43
N PRO A 98 -32.36 11.11 -57.32
CA PRO A 98 -32.75 12.12 -56.28
C PRO A 98 -34.25 12.03 -55.81
N GLY A 99 -34.93 12.96 -55.09
CA GLY A 99 -34.59 14.22 -54.37
C GLY A 99 -35.56 15.42 -54.67
N HIS A 100 -36.11 16.14 -53.65
CA HIS A 100 -37.03 17.31 -53.84
C HIS A 100 -36.97 18.39 -52.70
N ARG A 101 -37.40 19.63 -53.04
CA ARG A 101 -37.41 20.88 -52.23
C ARG A 101 -38.61 20.97 -51.24
N SER A 102 -38.67 21.87 -50.25
CA SER A 102 -39.01 23.32 -50.37
C SER A 102 -38.60 24.17 -49.15
N GLU A 103 -38.52 25.50 -49.34
CA GLU A 103 -38.07 26.54 -48.39
C GLU A 103 -39.25 27.29 -47.70
N ASP A 104 -38.93 28.41 -47.04
CA ASP A 104 -39.76 29.45 -46.39
C ASP A 104 -40.12 29.23 -44.89
N GLY A 105 -39.85 30.13 -43.94
CA GLY A 105 -39.04 31.36 -43.95
C GLY A 105 -39.80 32.65 -43.59
N GLN A 106 -39.81 33.05 -42.30
CA GLN A 106 -39.64 34.44 -41.77
C GLN A 106 -40.05 34.60 -40.29
N VAL A 107 -39.52 35.65 -39.65
CA VAL A 107 -39.69 36.04 -38.23
C VAL A 107 -40.12 37.51 -38.18
N PRO A 108 -41.02 37.95 -37.26
CA PRO A 108 -40.66 39.11 -36.43
C PRO A 108 -41.27 39.21 -35.00
N ARG A 109 -40.38 39.55 -34.05
CA ARG A 109 -40.48 40.60 -32.99
C ARG A 109 -41.56 40.57 -31.86
N ARG A 110 -41.02 40.53 -30.62
CA ARG A 110 -41.35 41.25 -29.35
C ARG A 110 -42.71 42.00 -29.21
N HIS A 111 -43.40 41.77 -28.07
CA HIS A 111 -43.64 42.77 -27.01
C HIS A 111 -44.08 42.09 -25.68
N GLU A 112 -44.36 42.87 -24.63
CA GLU A 112 -44.29 42.49 -23.19
C GLU A 112 -45.54 41.84 -22.54
N ASP A 113 -45.28 41.30 -21.33
CA ASP A 113 -46.15 41.17 -20.14
C ASP A 113 -47.47 40.38 -20.16
N SER A 114 -47.53 39.34 -19.31
CA SER A 114 -48.36 39.38 -18.09
C SER A 114 -48.11 38.19 -17.15
N HIS A 115 -48.40 38.40 -15.85
CA HIS A 115 -48.09 37.46 -14.77
C HIS A 115 -48.99 36.21 -14.73
N ALA A 116 -48.38 35.04 -14.47
CA ALA A 116 -49.04 33.95 -13.75
C ALA A 116 -48.02 33.11 -12.95
N ARG A 117 -48.02 33.26 -11.62
CA ARG A 117 -47.22 32.40 -10.71
C ARG A 117 -47.85 31.02 -10.59
N ARG A 118 -47.05 29.95 -10.61
CA ARG A 118 -47.19 28.74 -9.76
C ARG A 118 -46.08 27.71 -10.03
N GLY A 119 -45.47 27.18 -8.97
CA GLY A 119 -44.86 25.85 -8.99
C GLY A 119 -43.34 25.74 -9.21
N GLU A 120 -42.53 26.47 -8.44
CA GLU A 120 -41.10 26.08 -8.29
C GLU A 120 -40.98 24.80 -7.47
N THR A 121 -41.01 23.63 -8.12
CA THR A 121 -40.41 22.43 -7.56
C THR A 121 -38.90 22.56 -7.71
N GLY A 122 -38.25 23.09 -6.66
CA GLY A 122 -36.80 23.23 -6.60
C GLY A 122 -36.11 21.88 -6.74
N GLY A 123 -35.71 21.54 -7.97
CA GLY A 123 -34.81 20.44 -8.26
C GLY A 123 -33.50 20.71 -7.54
N ARG A 124 -33.24 19.95 -6.46
CA ARG A 124 -32.02 20.06 -5.68
C ARG A 124 -30.87 19.50 -6.52
N GLU A 125 -30.27 20.35 -7.34
CA GLU A 125 -29.16 20.01 -8.21
C GLU A 125 -28.01 19.48 -7.35
N THR A 126 -27.88 18.15 -7.30
CA THR A 126 -26.85 17.48 -6.52
C THR A 126 -25.51 17.81 -7.14
N ALA A 127 -24.71 18.62 -6.44
CA ALA A 127 -23.36 19.00 -6.89
C ALA A 127 -22.62 17.75 -7.38
N ALA A 128 -22.28 17.73 -8.66
CA ALA A 128 -21.73 16.54 -9.31
C ALA A 128 -20.46 16.09 -8.59
N VAL A 129 -20.46 14.86 -8.06
CA VAL A 129 -19.32 14.32 -7.32
C VAL A 129 -18.15 14.16 -8.28
N SER A 130 -17.19 15.08 -8.21
CA SER A 130 -15.98 15.04 -9.02
C SER A 130 -15.05 13.95 -8.50
N TYR A 131 -14.93 12.84 -9.23
CA TYR A 131 -13.99 11.78 -8.91
C TYR A 131 -12.57 12.17 -9.33
N VAL A 132 -11.67 12.33 -8.36
CA VAL A 132 -10.29 12.82 -8.57
C VAL A 132 -9.27 11.70 -8.30
N PRO A 133 -8.29 11.45 -9.19
CA PRO A 133 -7.27 10.42 -9.00
C PRO A 133 -6.23 10.91 -8.00
N HIS A 134 -6.53 10.76 -6.72
CA HIS A 134 -5.68 11.18 -5.61
C HIS A 134 -4.40 10.35 -5.48
N VAL A 135 -4.45 9.07 -5.85
CA VAL A 135 -3.30 8.15 -5.76
C VAL A 135 -3.18 7.30 -7.03
N VAL A 136 -2.02 7.34 -7.68
CA VAL A 136 -1.73 6.54 -8.89
C VAL A 136 -0.56 5.61 -8.61
N ALA A 137 -0.80 4.30 -8.72
CA ALA A 137 0.27 3.31 -8.66
C ALA A 137 0.78 3.00 -10.07
N TRP A 138 2.02 3.37 -10.39
CA TRP A 138 2.57 3.16 -11.72
C TRP A 138 3.54 1.99 -11.69
N ASN A 139 3.22 0.92 -12.41
CA ASN A 139 4.19 -0.11 -12.71
C ASN A 139 5.01 0.34 -13.94
N LEU A 140 6.26 0.75 -13.73
CA LEU A 140 7.13 1.29 -14.77
C LEU A 140 7.84 0.20 -15.61
N THR A 141 7.94 -1.02 -15.09
CA THR A 141 8.63 -2.14 -15.74
C THR A 141 8.03 -3.49 -15.33
N ARG A 142 8.25 -4.54 -16.12
CA ARG A 142 8.08 -5.96 -15.73
C ARG A 142 9.38 -6.60 -15.26
N ARG A 143 10.55 -5.98 -15.50
CA ARG A 143 11.86 -6.50 -15.10
C ARG A 143 12.05 -6.41 -13.59
N CYS A 144 12.50 -7.50 -12.97
CA CYS A 144 12.82 -7.55 -11.54
C CYS A 144 14.07 -8.41 -11.29
N ASN A 145 14.90 -8.04 -10.32
CA ASN A 145 16.06 -8.84 -9.93
C ASN A 145 15.71 -9.99 -8.95
N LEU A 146 14.42 -10.13 -8.61
CA LEU A 146 13.83 -11.17 -7.78
C LEU A 146 12.64 -11.82 -8.52
N GLU A 147 12.21 -13.00 -8.06
CA GLU A 147 11.13 -13.76 -8.69
C GLU A 147 10.04 -14.20 -7.68
N CYS A 148 9.64 -13.30 -6.78
CA CYS A 148 8.75 -13.58 -5.65
C CYS A 148 7.52 -14.42 -6.01
N ALA A 149 7.19 -15.41 -5.17
CA ALA A 149 6.08 -16.34 -5.36
C ALA A 149 4.72 -15.64 -5.49
N HIS A 150 4.50 -14.55 -4.77
CA HIS A 150 3.23 -13.82 -4.70
C HIS A 150 3.08 -12.65 -5.71
N CYS A 151 3.96 -12.56 -6.72
CA CYS A 151 4.04 -11.36 -7.57
C CYS A 151 2.81 -11.21 -8.50
N TYR A 152 2.02 -10.16 -8.26
CA TYR A 152 0.75 -9.89 -8.97
C TYR A 152 0.90 -9.52 -10.46
N ILE A 153 2.07 -9.01 -10.88
CA ILE A 153 2.41 -8.72 -12.29
C ILE A 153 3.35 -9.78 -12.90
N SER A 154 3.63 -10.87 -12.20
CA SER A 154 4.56 -11.93 -12.64
C SER A 154 5.96 -11.43 -13.07
N ALA A 155 6.40 -10.28 -12.57
CA ALA A 155 7.69 -9.67 -12.89
C ALA A 155 8.89 -10.57 -12.54
N GLY A 156 9.98 -10.49 -13.29
CA GLY A 156 11.15 -11.34 -13.05
C GLY A 156 12.40 -10.95 -13.87
N PRO A 157 13.50 -11.70 -13.73
CA PRO A 157 14.78 -11.39 -14.37
C PRO A 157 14.81 -11.76 -15.87
N ARG A 158 13.80 -12.48 -16.37
CA ARG A 158 13.64 -12.89 -17.77
C ARG A 158 12.69 -12.00 -18.57
N GLU A 159 12.06 -11.03 -17.93
CA GLU A 159 11.15 -10.09 -18.58
C GLU A 159 11.90 -9.09 -19.47
N SER A 160 11.25 -8.58 -20.51
CA SER A 160 11.84 -7.62 -21.46
C SER A 160 11.23 -6.23 -21.36
N ALA A 161 12.01 -5.21 -21.70
CA ALA A 161 11.55 -3.84 -21.82
C ALA A 161 10.75 -3.54 -23.10
N THR A 162 10.71 -4.46 -24.08
CA THR A 162 10.22 -4.21 -25.46
C THR A 162 8.79 -3.65 -25.56
N SER A 163 7.93 -3.86 -24.56
CA SER A 163 6.54 -3.34 -24.54
C SER A 163 6.35 -2.18 -23.55
N GLU A 164 7.37 -1.83 -22.78
CA GLU A 164 7.30 -0.81 -21.74
C GLU A 164 7.11 0.58 -22.36
N LEU A 165 6.55 1.52 -21.59
CA LEU A 165 6.43 2.93 -21.98
C LEU A 165 7.82 3.56 -22.05
N GLU A 166 8.14 4.18 -23.18
CA GLU A 166 9.34 4.99 -23.35
C GLU A 166 9.33 6.21 -22.44
N THR A 167 10.50 6.78 -22.16
CA THR A 167 10.64 7.95 -21.27
C THR A 167 9.70 9.08 -21.68
N ALA A 168 9.62 9.41 -22.98
CA ALA A 168 8.76 10.47 -23.50
C ALA A 168 7.26 10.18 -23.31
N GLU A 169 6.84 8.91 -23.44
CA GLU A 169 5.46 8.52 -23.17
C GLU A 169 5.13 8.67 -21.68
N ALA A 170 6.06 8.30 -20.79
CA ALA A 170 5.91 8.45 -19.35
C ALA A 170 5.81 9.94 -18.94
N LEU A 171 6.62 10.84 -19.51
CA LEU A 171 6.52 12.27 -19.18
C LEU A 171 5.19 12.87 -19.64
N ARG A 172 4.72 12.56 -20.87
CA ARG A 172 3.38 12.98 -21.34
C ARG A 172 2.26 12.51 -20.41
N ILE A 173 2.30 11.25 -19.97
CA ILE A 173 1.27 10.69 -19.10
C ILE A 173 1.29 11.36 -17.71
N VAL A 174 2.46 11.84 -17.23
CA VAL A 174 2.53 12.68 -16.03
C VAL A 174 1.78 14.00 -16.25
N ASP A 175 1.97 14.68 -17.37
CA ASP A 175 1.27 15.94 -17.68
C ASP A 175 -0.26 15.74 -17.75
N GLU A 176 -0.71 14.69 -18.44
CA GLU A 176 -2.14 14.36 -18.57
C GLU A 176 -2.79 14.01 -17.23
N LEU A 177 -2.06 13.33 -16.33
CA LEU A 177 -2.50 13.08 -14.96
C LEU A 177 -2.58 14.39 -14.16
N LEU A 178 -1.58 15.25 -14.28
CA LEU A 178 -1.52 16.53 -13.55
C LEU A 178 -2.60 17.53 -14.02
N ALA A 179 -3.00 17.46 -15.29
CA ALA A 179 -4.15 18.20 -15.83
C ALA A 179 -5.51 17.73 -15.25
N VAL A 180 -5.57 16.53 -14.66
CA VAL A 180 -6.77 16.01 -13.96
C VAL A 180 -6.68 16.22 -12.45
N ASN A 181 -5.49 16.12 -11.87
CA ASN A 181 -5.22 16.42 -10.47
C ASN A 181 -3.82 17.04 -10.34
N PRO A 182 -3.66 18.33 -10.00
CA PRO A 182 -2.34 18.98 -9.94
C PRO A 182 -1.51 18.60 -8.71
N ALA A 183 -2.05 17.84 -7.76
CA ALA A 183 -1.31 17.35 -6.58
C ALA A 183 -1.69 15.89 -6.23
N PRO A 184 -1.33 14.91 -7.07
CA PRO A 184 -1.54 13.49 -6.81
C PRO A 184 -0.37 12.89 -6.00
N LEU A 185 -0.61 11.74 -5.37
CA LEU A 185 0.45 10.85 -4.91
C LEU A 185 0.74 9.82 -6.02
N ILE A 186 1.93 9.88 -6.61
CA ILE A 186 2.39 8.89 -7.59
C ILE A 186 3.32 7.90 -6.89
N ILE A 187 2.96 6.62 -6.95
CA ILE A 187 3.75 5.50 -6.41
C ILE A 187 4.42 4.81 -7.59
N LEU A 188 5.66 5.16 -7.87
CA LEU A 188 6.48 4.53 -8.91
C LEU A 188 6.96 3.16 -8.42
N SER A 189 6.62 2.11 -9.15
CA SER A 189 6.91 0.71 -8.83
C SER A 189 6.95 -0.10 -10.13
N GLY A 190 6.52 -1.36 -10.11
CA GLY A 190 6.57 -2.27 -11.27
C GLY A 190 7.92 -2.96 -11.36
N GLY A 191 7.87 -4.28 -11.49
CA GLY A 191 9.01 -5.17 -11.33
C GLY A 191 9.86 -4.75 -10.15
N GLU A 192 11.12 -4.43 -10.41
CA GLU A 192 11.92 -3.56 -9.56
C GLU A 192 12.16 -2.22 -10.29
N PRO A 193 11.58 -1.09 -9.84
CA PRO A 193 11.76 0.19 -10.51
C PRO A 193 13.24 0.64 -10.52
N LEU A 194 14.05 0.22 -9.55
CA LEU A 194 15.48 0.54 -9.48
C LEU A 194 16.34 -0.21 -10.54
N LEU A 195 15.73 -0.93 -11.48
CA LEU A 195 16.34 -1.43 -12.71
C LEU A 195 16.10 -0.53 -13.94
N ARG A 196 15.18 0.43 -13.85
CA ARG A 196 14.84 1.34 -14.95
C ARG A 196 15.74 2.58 -14.91
N ALA A 197 16.44 2.85 -16.01
CA ALA A 197 17.51 3.86 -16.08
C ALA A 197 16.99 5.30 -15.92
N ASP A 198 15.80 5.59 -16.46
CA ASP A 198 15.11 6.88 -16.44
C ASP A 198 14.18 7.08 -15.22
N LEU A 199 14.24 6.20 -14.20
CA LEU A 199 13.43 6.32 -12.99
C LEU A 199 13.57 7.70 -12.32
N THR A 200 14.80 8.18 -12.17
CA THR A 200 15.08 9.48 -11.53
C THR A 200 14.61 10.65 -12.39
N GLN A 201 14.62 10.53 -13.72
CA GLN A 201 14.07 11.53 -14.62
C GLN A 201 12.55 11.62 -14.49
N ILE A 202 11.83 10.49 -14.52
CA ILE A 202 10.38 10.43 -14.33
C ILE A 202 9.99 10.98 -12.94
N ALA A 203 10.70 10.57 -11.89
CA ALA A 203 10.47 11.04 -10.53
C ALA A 203 10.70 12.55 -10.38
N ALA A 204 11.81 13.07 -10.93
CA ALA A 204 12.13 14.50 -10.89
C ALA A 204 11.08 15.32 -11.64
N TYR A 205 10.69 14.88 -12.85
CA TYR A 205 9.69 15.56 -13.66
C TYR A 205 8.34 15.64 -12.93
N ALA A 206 7.82 14.50 -12.45
CA ALA A 206 6.57 14.46 -11.70
C ALA A 206 6.63 15.31 -10.41
N SER A 207 7.74 15.25 -9.67
CA SER A 207 7.88 16.03 -8.43
C SER A 207 8.00 17.53 -8.67
N GLN A 208 8.61 17.97 -9.78
CA GLN A 208 8.74 19.39 -10.12
C GLN A 208 7.41 20.01 -10.56
N HIS A 209 6.54 19.22 -11.20
CA HIS A 209 5.22 19.66 -11.68
C HIS A 209 4.08 19.46 -10.67
N GLY A 210 4.39 19.10 -9.41
CA GLY A 210 3.44 19.14 -8.28
C GLY A 210 3.04 17.79 -7.68
N ALA A 211 3.43 16.66 -8.27
CA ALA A 211 3.16 15.36 -7.68
C ALA A 211 4.00 15.10 -6.43
N THR A 212 3.42 14.43 -5.44
CA THR A 212 4.21 13.76 -4.40
C THR A 212 4.63 12.39 -4.92
N VAL A 213 5.93 12.15 -5.05
CA VAL A 213 6.47 10.90 -5.58
C VAL A 213 6.99 9.99 -4.46
N VAL A 214 6.59 8.71 -4.50
CA VAL A 214 7.07 7.63 -3.64
C VAL A 214 7.53 6.46 -4.51
N VAL A 215 8.59 5.75 -4.12
CA VAL A 215 9.09 4.58 -4.88
C VAL A 215 8.84 3.28 -4.11
N GLY A 216 8.11 2.33 -4.70
CA GLY A 216 7.88 0.99 -4.15
C GLY A 216 8.86 -0.03 -4.72
N THR A 217 9.76 -0.54 -3.88
CA THR A 217 10.93 -1.34 -4.26
C THR A 217 11.09 -2.58 -3.37
N ASN A 218 11.71 -3.62 -3.90
CA ASN A 218 12.18 -4.77 -3.13
C ASN A 218 13.37 -4.42 -2.21
N GLY A 219 13.97 -3.24 -2.34
CA GLY A 219 14.99 -2.67 -1.45
C GLY A 219 16.40 -3.24 -1.58
N THR A 220 16.60 -4.38 -2.26
CA THR A 220 17.91 -5.04 -2.40
C THR A 220 18.94 -4.19 -3.14
N LEU A 221 18.49 -3.24 -3.96
CA LEU A 221 19.33 -2.35 -4.77
C LEU A 221 19.35 -0.91 -4.25
N LEU A 222 19.04 -0.66 -2.97
CA LEU A 222 19.14 0.67 -2.35
C LEU A 222 20.55 0.91 -1.78
N THR A 223 21.43 1.48 -2.61
CA THR A 223 22.73 2.03 -2.20
C THR A 223 22.60 3.50 -1.77
N ASP A 224 23.64 4.05 -1.15
CA ASP A 224 23.65 5.43 -0.69
C ASP A 224 23.58 6.43 -1.86
N GLU A 225 24.23 6.13 -2.99
CA GLU A 225 24.16 6.93 -4.23
C GLU A 225 22.74 6.91 -4.82
N ARG A 226 22.09 5.75 -4.80
CA ARG A 226 20.71 5.60 -5.31
C ARG A 226 19.71 6.33 -4.41
N ILE A 227 19.88 6.26 -3.09
CA ILE A 227 19.06 7.03 -2.14
C ILE A 227 19.28 8.54 -2.33
N ALA A 228 20.51 8.99 -2.53
CA ALA A 228 20.83 10.39 -2.83
C ALA A 228 20.18 10.84 -4.15
N ALA A 229 20.26 10.03 -5.21
CA ALA A 229 19.66 10.33 -6.52
C ALA A 229 18.12 10.40 -6.45
N LEU A 230 17.47 9.49 -5.72
CA LEU A 230 16.01 9.54 -5.49
C LEU A 230 15.61 10.81 -4.73
N LYS A 231 16.36 11.18 -3.68
CA LYS A 231 16.12 12.45 -2.94
C LYS A 231 16.31 13.68 -3.82
N ALA A 232 17.35 13.72 -4.65
CA ALA A 232 17.59 14.80 -5.61
C ALA A 232 16.47 14.91 -6.65
N ALA A 233 15.89 13.78 -7.06
CA ALA A 233 14.70 13.70 -7.89
C ALA A 233 13.37 14.00 -7.15
N GLY A 234 13.42 14.54 -5.92
CA GLY A 234 12.22 14.96 -5.17
C GLY A 234 11.39 13.82 -4.55
N VAL A 235 11.87 12.56 -4.60
CA VAL A 235 11.17 11.43 -3.99
C VAL A 235 11.04 11.65 -2.48
N ARG A 236 9.79 11.58 -2.00
CA ARG A 236 9.41 11.92 -0.63
C ARG A 236 9.48 10.73 0.33
N GLY A 237 9.49 9.51 -0.19
CA GLY A 237 9.73 8.31 0.59
C GLY A 237 9.79 7.05 -0.26
N VAL A 238 10.15 5.93 0.37
CA VAL A 238 10.20 4.61 -0.28
C VAL A 238 9.35 3.58 0.44
N ALA A 239 8.74 2.67 -0.28
CA ALA A 239 8.07 1.50 0.30
C ALA A 239 8.94 0.27 0.06
N VAL A 240 9.50 -0.27 1.14
CA VAL A 240 10.41 -1.42 1.13
C VAL A 240 9.65 -2.67 1.56
N SER A 241 9.77 -3.73 0.77
CA SER A 241 8.98 -4.94 1.01
C SER A 241 9.72 -5.98 1.86
N ILE A 242 9.16 -6.33 3.03
CA ILE A 242 9.71 -7.30 4.00
C ILE A 242 8.57 -8.19 4.52
N ASP A 243 8.64 -9.49 4.25
CA ASP A 243 7.55 -10.43 4.60
C ASP A 243 7.80 -11.28 5.86
N SER A 244 9.00 -11.28 6.41
CA SER A 244 9.37 -12.01 7.63
C SER A 244 10.71 -11.50 8.15
N LEU A 245 10.97 -11.64 9.46
CA LEU A 245 12.29 -11.42 10.06
C LEU A 245 13.14 -12.70 10.08
N ARG A 246 12.58 -13.83 9.60
CA ARG A 246 13.31 -15.08 9.38
C ARG A 246 13.84 -15.12 7.95
N PRO A 247 15.17 -15.15 7.72
CA PRO A 247 15.75 -15.22 6.38
C PRO A 247 15.22 -16.43 5.59
N THR A 248 15.09 -17.59 6.25
CA THR A 248 14.57 -18.84 5.68
C THR A 248 13.12 -18.75 5.19
N TYR A 249 12.34 -17.76 5.64
CA TYR A 249 11.01 -17.49 5.11
C TYR A 249 11.03 -16.37 4.08
N HIS A 250 11.59 -15.21 4.43
CA HIS A 250 11.61 -14.02 3.56
C HIS A 250 12.31 -14.32 2.22
N ASP A 251 13.53 -14.86 2.26
CA ASP A 251 14.36 -15.05 1.07
C ASP A 251 13.75 -16.11 0.13
N ASN A 252 13.20 -17.18 0.71
CA ASN A 252 12.49 -18.23 -0.05
C ASN A 252 11.20 -17.68 -0.67
N PHE A 253 10.40 -16.93 0.07
CA PHE A 253 9.15 -16.33 -0.43
C PHE A 253 9.37 -15.32 -1.57
N ARG A 254 10.55 -14.70 -1.60
CA ARG A 254 10.99 -13.73 -2.62
C ARG A 254 11.87 -14.33 -3.72
N HIS A 255 12.25 -15.60 -3.59
CA HIS A 255 13.28 -16.26 -4.41
C HIS A 255 14.56 -15.43 -4.53
N GLY A 256 15.01 -14.86 -3.40
CA GLY A 256 16.15 -13.96 -3.30
C GLY A 256 17.01 -14.26 -2.08
N LYS A 257 18.01 -15.13 -2.22
CA LYS A 257 18.95 -15.44 -1.14
C LYS A 257 19.68 -14.17 -0.68
N GLY A 258 19.63 -13.87 0.62
CA GLY A 258 20.19 -12.67 1.22
C GLY A 258 19.29 -11.42 1.08
N SER A 259 18.06 -11.52 0.57
CA SER A 259 17.23 -10.32 0.38
C SER A 259 16.79 -9.69 1.70
N LEU A 260 16.59 -10.46 2.77
CA LEU A 260 16.30 -9.88 4.09
C LEU A 260 17.49 -9.08 4.66
N GLU A 261 18.72 -9.56 4.46
CA GLU A 261 19.93 -8.87 4.89
C GLU A 261 20.12 -7.57 4.10
N ALA A 262 20.03 -7.64 2.78
CA ALA A 262 20.16 -6.48 1.90
C ALA A 262 19.09 -5.41 2.17
N THR A 263 17.84 -5.82 2.40
CA THR A 263 16.76 -4.88 2.74
C THR A 263 16.93 -4.27 4.13
N THR A 264 17.38 -5.04 5.13
CA THR A 264 17.66 -4.52 6.48
C THR A 264 18.79 -3.49 6.45
N LEU A 265 19.86 -3.74 5.67
CA LEU A 265 20.93 -2.77 5.44
C LEU A 265 20.41 -1.50 4.75
N ALA A 266 19.54 -1.64 3.75
CA ALA A 266 18.89 -0.51 3.08
C ALA A 266 18.07 0.36 4.04
N LEU A 267 17.35 -0.21 5.01
CA LEU A 267 16.66 0.57 6.05
C LEU A 267 17.63 1.41 6.89
N GLY A 268 18.83 0.88 7.17
CA GLY A 268 19.91 1.63 7.82
C GLY A 268 20.33 2.86 7.02
N ARG A 269 20.55 2.69 5.71
CA ARG A 269 20.89 3.80 4.79
C ARG A 269 19.77 4.84 4.70
N LEU A 270 18.51 4.41 4.58
CA LEU A 270 17.34 5.29 4.51
C LEU A 270 17.20 6.17 5.76
N ARG A 271 17.40 5.59 6.96
CA ARG A 271 17.49 6.36 8.22
C ARG A 271 18.63 7.38 8.18
N ALA A 272 19.84 6.97 7.84
CA ALA A 272 21.00 7.85 7.80
C ALA A 272 20.79 9.02 6.81
N ALA A 273 20.22 8.74 5.64
CA ALA A 273 19.86 9.73 4.64
C ALA A 273 18.61 10.56 4.99
N ARG A 274 17.86 10.23 6.04
CA ARG A 274 16.55 10.83 6.40
C ARG A 274 15.59 10.85 5.21
N LEU A 275 15.43 9.70 4.54
CA LEU A 275 14.36 9.48 3.57
C LEU A 275 13.29 8.60 4.23
N ASP A 276 12.07 9.13 4.36
CA ASP A 276 10.96 8.42 4.98
C ASP A 276 10.71 7.09 4.28
N PHE A 277 10.41 6.04 5.05
CA PHE A 277 10.13 4.73 4.48
C PHE A 277 8.96 4.02 5.13
N ILE A 278 8.36 3.14 4.34
CA ILE A 278 7.19 2.34 4.67
C ILE A 278 7.61 0.87 4.55
N ILE A 279 7.24 0.05 5.51
CA ILE A 279 7.40 -1.40 5.40
C ILE A 279 6.12 -2.00 4.81
N GLN A 280 6.28 -2.84 3.79
CA GLN A 280 5.20 -3.57 3.14
C GLN A 280 5.38 -5.07 3.36
N THR A 281 4.35 -5.73 3.87
CA THR A 281 4.35 -7.16 4.19
C THR A 281 3.13 -7.81 3.54
N THR A 282 3.32 -8.90 2.81
CA THR A 282 2.20 -9.75 2.37
C THR A 282 1.89 -10.77 3.46
N ALA A 283 0.68 -10.74 4.01
CA ALA A 283 0.23 -11.72 5.00
C ALA A 283 -0.04 -13.08 4.33
N THR A 284 0.43 -14.15 4.98
CA THR A 284 0.29 -15.54 4.53
C THR A 284 0.13 -16.46 5.73
N LYS A 285 -0.25 -17.72 5.50
CA LYS A 285 -0.22 -18.76 6.55
C LYS A 285 1.17 -18.96 7.17
N GLY A 286 2.24 -18.70 6.42
CA GLY A 286 3.62 -18.93 6.85
C GLY A 286 4.22 -17.84 7.74
N ASN A 287 3.69 -16.60 7.68
CA ASN A 287 4.17 -15.47 8.47
C ASN A 287 3.10 -14.84 9.40
N ARG A 288 1.82 -15.23 9.35
CA ARG A 288 0.76 -14.57 10.14
C ARG A 288 1.04 -14.46 11.64
N ALA A 289 1.67 -15.48 12.22
CA ALA A 289 2.06 -15.50 13.64
C ALA A 289 3.23 -14.54 14.00
N GLU A 290 3.92 -13.99 13.00
CA GLU A 290 5.02 -13.04 13.15
C GLU A 290 4.57 -11.58 12.93
N LEU A 291 3.35 -11.34 12.44
CA LEU A 291 2.90 -10.00 12.02
C LEU A 291 2.97 -8.94 13.13
N GLU A 292 2.71 -9.33 14.38
CA GLU A 292 2.86 -8.43 15.54
C GLU A 292 4.32 -8.01 15.74
N ARG A 293 5.24 -8.99 15.69
CA ARG A 293 6.68 -8.72 15.81
C ARG A 293 7.21 -7.92 14.62
N LEU A 294 6.67 -8.13 13.41
CA LEU A 294 6.98 -7.34 12.21
C LEU A 294 6.49 -5.90 12.35
N ALA A 295 5.28 -5.66 12.87
CA ALA A 295 4.75 -4.33 13.13
C ALA A 295 5.59 -3.60 14.19
N GLN A 296 5.88 -4.26 15.32
CA GLN A 296 6.75 -3.73 16.37
C GLN A 296 8.15 -3.39 15.81
N TRP A 297 8.77 -4.32 15.08
CA TRP A 297 10.07 -4.11 14.45
C TRP A 297 10.06 -2.96 13.44
N SER A 298 8.98 -2.81 12.67
CA SER A 298 8.82 -1.69 11.74
C SER A 298 8.84 -0.33 12.47
N ALA A 299 8.19 -0.27 13.63
CA ALA A 299 8.16 0.90 14.48
C ALA A 299 9.50 1.15 15.21
N GLU A 300 10.25 0.10 15.54
CA GLU A 300 11.64 0.16 16.03
C GLU A 300 12.60 0.69 14.95
N GLN A 301 12.47 0.21 13.71
CA GLN A 301 13.25 0.69 12.56
C GLN A 301 12.95 2.15 12.19
N GLY A 302 11.82 2.71 12.62
CA GLY A 302 11.40 4.08 12.34
C GLY A 302 10.62 4.24 11.03
N ALA A 303 9.92 3.19 10.58
CA ALA A 303 9.03 3.31 9.42
C ALA A 303 7.84 4.25 9.73
N VAL A 304 7.43 5.06 8.75
CA VAL A 304 6.28 5.97 8.88
C VAL A 304 4.94 5.23 8.74
N ALA A 305 4.96 4.05 8.12
CA ALA A 305 3.82 3.14 8.04
C ALA A 305 4.23 1.67 7.94
N PHE A 306 3.35 0.81 8.43
CA PHE A 306 3.33 -0.63 8.19
C PHE A 306 2.08 -0.96 7.35
N ASN A 307 2.29 -1.38 6.10
CA ASN A 307 1.24 -1.81 5.19
C ASN A 307 1.17 -3.35 5.17
N CYS A 308 0.10 -3.92 5.71
CA CYS A 308 -0.20 -5.34 5.61
C CYS A 308 -1.08 -5.59 4.37
N TYR A 309 -0.54 -6.30 3.38
CA TYR A 309 -1.20 -6.70 2.16
C TYR A 309 -1.81 -8.09 2.30
N PHE A 310 -3.10 -8.21 1.99
CA PHE A 310 -3.76 -9.51 1.86
C PHE A 310 -3.64 -10.00 0.42
N LEU A 311 -3.26 -11.26 0.25
CA LEU A 311 -2.97 -11.87 -1.05
C LEU A 311 -4.22 -11.95 -1.94
N VAL A 312 -4.22 -11.28 -3.09
CA VAL A 312 -5.25 -11.49 -4.11
C VAL A 312 -4.68 -12.42 -5.18
N ALA A 313 -5.35 -13.54 -5.45
CA ALA A 313 -4.89 -14.64 -6.30
C ALA A 313 -4.74 -14.20 -7.77
N THR A 314 -3.58 -13.62 -8.09
CA THR A 314 -3.24 -13.01 -9.39
C THR A 314 -1.75 -13.14 -9.67
N GLY A 315 -1.36 -13.09 -10.95
CA GLY A 315 0.03 -13.32 -11.37
C GLY A 315 0.55 -14.67 -10.85
N ARG A 316 1.78 -14.71 -10.33
CA ARG A 316 2.32 -15.93 -9.68
C ARG A 316 1.58 -16.30 -8.39
N GLY A 317 0.90 -15.36 -7.74
CA GLY A 317 0.07 -15.60 -6.57
C GLY A 317 -1.23 -16.36 -6.86
N ALA A 318 -1.61 -16.59 -8.13
CA ALA A 318 -2.87 -17.24 -8.48
C ALA A 318 -2.99 -18.70 -7.98
N GLY A 319 -1.87 -19.44 -7.92
CA GLY A 319 -1.83 -20.82 -7.41
C GLY A 319 -1.58 -20.95 -5.91
N MET A 320 -1.52 -19.84 -5.16
CA MET A 320 -1.18 -19.85 -3.74
C MET A 320 -2.41 -19.95 -2.84
N SER A 321 -2.30 -20.76 -1.78
CA SER A 321 -3.30 -20.81 -0.70
C SER A 321 -3.30 -19.52 0.13
N ASP A 322 -4.38 -18.72 0.02
CA ASP A 322 -4.65 -17.57 0.89
C ASP A 322 -4.98 -18.02 2.33
N LEU A 323 -5.05 -17.04 3.25
CA LEU A 323 -5.55 -17.21 4.63
C LEU A 323 -6.97 -17.78 4.61
N ALA A 324 -7.28 -18.68 5.55
CA ALA A 324 -8.67 -19.09 5.76
C ALA A 324 -9.49 -17.89 6.29
N PRO A 325 -10.80 -17.79 6.01
CA PRO A 325 -11.58 -16.59 6.34
C PRO A 325 -11.53 -16.20 7.83
N ALA A 326 -11.50 -17.16 8.76
CA ALA A 326 -11.31 -16.89 10.19
C ALA A 326 -9.89 -16.38 10.55
N GLU A 327 -8.85 -16.86 9.85
CA GLU A 327 -7.48 -16.33 10.00
C GLU A 327 -7.38 -14.90 9.45
N TYR A 328 -8.11 -14.60 8.38
CA TYR A 328 -8.21 -13.28 7.76
C TYR A 328 -8.80 -12.26 8.74
N GLU A 329 -9.95 -12.58 9.34
CA GLU A 329 -10.63 -11.76 10.36
C GLU A 329 -9.75 -11.51 11.60
N ALA A 330 -9.01 -12.52 12.07
CA ALA A 330 -8.10 -12.38 13.19
C ALA A 330 -7.00 -11.33 12.89
N VAL A 331 -6.37 -11.42 11.71
CA VAL A 331 -5.35 -10.45 11.29
C VAL A 331 -5.95 -9.04 11.13
N LEU A 332 -7.21 -8.90 10.68
CA LEU A 332 -7.87 -7.60 10.62
C LEU A 332 -8.16 -7.00 12.01
N ALA A 333 -8.56 -7.83 12.97
CA ALA A 333 -8.75 -7.41 14.36
C ALA A 333 -7.43 -6.99 15.02
N ASP A 334 -6.35 -7.72 14.78
CA ASP A 334 -4.99 -7.37 15.22
C ASP A 334 -4.53 -6.03 14.61
N LEU A 335 -4.67 -5.84 13.29
CA LEU A 335 -4.37 -4.57 12.62
C LEU A 335 -5.19 -3.40 13.20
N ALA A 336 -6.44 -3.63 13.57
CA ALA A 336 -7.30 -2.61 14.20
C ALA A 336 -6.90 -2.31 15.65
N ARG A 337 -6.35 -3.29 16.40
CA ARG A 337 -5.69 -3.06 17.70
C ARG A 337 -4.44 -2.19 17.52
N TRP A 338 -3.51 -2.62 16.65
CA TRP A 338 -2.25 -1.92 16.43
C TRP A 338 -2.46 -0.49 15.89
N GLN A 339 -3.52 -0.24 15.12
CA GLN A 339 -3.86 1.12 14.65
C GLN A 339 -4.04 2.12 15.81
N ARG A 340 -4.56 1.67 16.95
CA ARG A 340 -4.71 2.49 18.16
C ARG A 340 -3.40 2.57 18.93
N GLU A 341 -2.70 1.46 19.06
CA GLU A 341 -1.43 1.32 19.78
C GLU A 341 -0.31 2.19 19.19
N TYR A 342 -0.09 2.14 17.87
CA TYR A 342 0.95 2.91 17.18
C TYR A 342 0.48 4.32 16.77
N ARG A 343 -0.65 4.81 17.28
CA ARG A 343 -1.21 6.13 16.93
C ARG A 343 -0.24 7.25 17.32
N GLY A 344 0.13 8.08 16.34
CA GLY A 344 1.17 9.12 16.49
C GLY A 344 2.61 8.63 16.28
N GLN A 345 2.86 7.31 16.30
CA GLN A 345 4.18 6.71 16.05
C GLN A 345 4.34 6.16 14.63
N MET A 346 3.36 5.41 14.12
CA MET A 346 3.44 4.75 12.80
C MET A 346 2.02 4.42 12.30
N MET A 347 1.75 4.64 11.01
CA MET A 347 0.46 4.27 10.43
C MET A 347 0.34 2.75 10.20
N ILE A 348 -0.64 2.09 10.82
CA ILE A 348 -1.04 0.72 10.47
C ILE A 348 -2.10 0.76 9.38
N ARG A 349 -1.91 0.01 8.28
CA ARG A 349 -2.85 -0.03 7.15
C ARG A 349 -3.02 -1.44 6.60
N ALA A 350 -4.27 -1.88 6.48
CA ALA A 350 -4.60 -3.03 5.64
C ALA A 350 -4.66 -2.61 4.16
N LYS A 351 -4.25 -3.52 3.26
CA LYS A 351 -4.31 -3.36 1.80
C LYS A 351 -5.00 -4.58 1.19
N CYS A 352 -5.81 -4.33 0.16
CA CYS A 352 -6.67 -5.34 -0.48
C CYS A 352 -7.74 -5.97 0.44
N ALA A 353 -8.00 -5.36 1.60
CA ALA A 353 -8.96 -5.83 2.60
C ALA A 353 -9.85 -4.67 3.13
N PRO A 354 -10.88 -4.23 2.37
CA PRO A 354 -11.78 -3.16 2.80
C PRO A 354 -12.51 -3.46 4.13
N HIS A 355 -12.68 -4.74 4.45
CA HIS A 355 -13.22 -5.23 5.73
C HIS A 355 -12.53 -4.63 6.96
N PHE A 356 -11.25 -4.24 6.86
CA PHE A 356 -10.51 -3.53 7.90
C PHE A 356 -11.29 -2.34 8.49
N MET A 357 -12.01 -1.58 7.67
CA MET A 357 -12.78 -0.43 8.13
C MET A 357 -13.92 -0.82 9.08
N ARG A 358 -14.51 -2.01 8.94
CA ARG A 358 -15.49 -2.55 9.90
C ARG A 358 -14.84 -2.83 11.26
N HIS A 359 -13.63 -3.42 11.28
CA HIS A 359 -12.91 -3.67 12.54
C HIS A 359 -12.45 -2.38 13.21
N VAL A 360 -12.01 -1.37 12.44
CA VAL A 360 -11.69 -0.04 12.97
C VAL A 360 -12.94 0.61 13.55
N HIS A 361 -14.06 0.65 12.81
CA HIS A 361 -15.33 1.20 13.30
C HIS A 361 -15.80 0.51 14.58
N ALA A 362 -15.83 -0.82 14.60
CA ALA A 362 -16.31 -1.59 15.76
C ALA A 362 -15.45 -1.41 17.02
N ALA A 363 -14.17 -1.04 16.87
CA ALA A 363 -13.24 -0.90 18.00
C ALA A 363 -12.91 0.56 18.38
N ASP A 364 -13.06 1.52 17.46
CA ASP A 364 -12.91 2.96 17.67
C ASP A 364 -13.62 3.75 16.53
N PRO A 365 -14.93 4.05 16.66
CA PRO A 365 -15.68 4.84 15.69
C PRO A 365 -15.11 6.26 15.48
N ALA A 366 -14.41 6.80 16.48
CA ALA A 366 -13.78 8.13 16.44
C ALA A 366 -12.36 8.11 15.86
N SER A 367 -11.87 6.94 15.42
CA SER A 367 -10.54 6.78 14.84
C SER A 367 -10.32 7.72 13.65
N PRO A 368 -9.19 8.45 13.57
CA PRO A 368 -8.90 9.34 12.43
C PRO A 368 -8.78 8.66 11.06
N ILE A 369 -8.92 7.33 10.97
CA ILE A 369 -9.05 6.59 9.71
C ILE A 369 -10.52 6.50 9.24
N MET A 370 -11.49 6.61 10.13
CA MET A 370 -12.92 6.72 9.79
C MET A 370 -13.25 7.99 8.99
N ASN A 371 -12.34 8.97 9.06
CA ASN A 371 -12.32 10.19 8.27
C ASN A 371 -11.97 9.98 6.77
N TYR A 372 -12.21 8.79 6.20
CA TYR A 372 -11.99 8.49 4.79
C TYR A 372 -13.31 8.02 4.16
N GLN A 373 -13.90 8.85 3.30
CA GLN A 373 -15.14 8.53 2.59
C GLN A 373 -14.89 7.65 1.35
N THR A 374 -14.48 6.40 1.53
CA THR A 374 -14.51 5.43 0.44
C THR A 374 -14.82 4.01 0.90
N ARG A 375 -15.75 3.36 0.17
CA ARG A 375 -15.68 1.96 -0.31
C ARG A 375 -14.27 1.62 -0.84
N CYS A 376 -14.04 0.44 -1.43
CA CYS A 376 -12.83 0.20 -2.22
C CYS A 376 -12.46 1.42 -3.13
N PRO A 377 -11.30 2.07 -2.97
CA PRO A 377 -10.97 3.35 -3.64
C PRO A 377 -10.60 3.19 -5.13
N CYS A 378 -10.56 1.97 -5.62
CA CYS A 378 -10.16 1.60 -6.96
C CYS A 378 -11.19 2.11 -7.99
N GLY A 379 -10.77 2.93 -8.94
CA GLY A 379 -11.63 3.60 -9.93
C GLY A 379 -12.31 4.88 -9.43
N THR A 380 -12.35 5.15 -8.12
CA THR A 380 -12.97 6.34 -7.53
C THR A 380 -11.95 7.41 -7.15
N GLN A 381 -10.86 7.01 -6.49
CA GLN A 381 -9.76 7.89 -6.04
C GLN A 381 -8.36 7.32 -6.34
N TYR A 382 -8.30 6.04 -6.74
CA TYR A 382 -7.08 5.28 -6.95
C TYR A 382 -7.12 4.54 -8.29
N CYS A 383 -5.99 4.47 -8.99
CA CYS A 383 -5.81 3.63 -10.18
C CYS A 383 -4.38 3.10 -10.29
N ARG A 384 -4.17 2.19 -11.25
CA ARG A 384 -2.86 1.70 -11.68
C ARG A 384 -2.63 2.00 -13.15
N ILE A 385 -1.40 2.39 -13.49
CA ILE A 385 -0.85 2.35 -14.87
C ILE A 385 0.09 1.14 -15.00
N THR A 386 -0.09 0.30 -16.03
CA THR A 386 0.80 -0.84 -16.32
C THR A 386 2.07 -0.41 -17.07
N PRO A 387 3.11 -1.25 -17.16
CA PRO A 387 4.35 -0.89 -17.85
C PRO A 387 4.12 -0.56 -19.33
N ASP A 388 3.12 -1.17 -19.95
CA ASP A 388 2.72 -1.02 -21.35
C ASP A 388 1.62 0.04 -21.60
N GLY A 389 1.26 0.83 -20.57
CA GLY A 389 0.36 1.99 -20.71
C GLY A 389 -1.13 1.72 -20.50
N LYS A 390 -1.53 0.53 -20.03
CA LYS A 390 -2.95 0.25 -19.72
C LYS A 390 -3.32 0.90 -18.38
N LEU A 391 -4.48 1.56 -18.35
CA LEU A 391 -5.03 2.12 -17.12
C LEU A 391 -6.03 1.13 -16.52
N THR A 392 -5.83 0.72 -15.26
CA THR A 392 -6.73 -0.21 -14.54
C THR A 392 -7.13 0.37 -13.17
N PRO A 393 -8.28 0.01 -12.58
CA PRO A 393 -8.70 0.54 -11.28
C PRO A 393 -7.84 0.00 -10.12
N CYS A 394 -7.28 -1.20 -10.26
CA CYS A 394 -6.56 -1.92 -9.21
C CYS A 394 -5.39 -2.72 -9.80
N PRO A 395 -4.25 -2.89 -9.08
CA PRO A 395 -3.18 -3.81 -9.47
C PRO A 395 -3.59 -5.28 -9.59
N TYR A 396 -4.63 -5.66 -8.85
CA TYR A 396 -5.12 -7.05 -8.75
C TYR A 396 -6.42 -7.28 -9.54
N LEU A 397 -6.90 -6.29 -10.29
CA LEU A 397 -8.00 -6.48 -11.23
C LEU A 397 -7.41 -6.56 -12.65
N PRO A 398 -7.74 -7.60 -13.44
CA PRO A 398 -7.23 -7.74 -14.81
C PRO A 398 -7.90 -6.76 -15.78
N GLU A 399 -9.13 -6.33 -15.49
CA GLU A 399 -9.91 -5.40 -16.31
C GLU A 399 -9.20 -4.07 -16.59
N VAL A 400 -9.20 -3.69 -17.87
CA VAL A 400 -8.56 -2.50 -18.41
C VAL A 400 -9.61 -1.45 -18.72
N ALA A 401 -9.43 -0.24 -18.20
CA ALA A 401 -10.32 0.89 -18.47
C ALA A 401 -10.01 1.58 -19.81
N GLY A 402 -8.75 1.53 -20.26
CA GLY A 402 -8.30 2.10 -21.53
C GLY A 402 -6.77 2.03 -21.72
N ASP A 403 -6.28 2.56 -22.84
CA ASP A 403 -4.87 2.55 -23.22
C ASP A 403 -4.32 3.98 -23.39
N LEU A 404 -3.33 4.35 -22.58
CA LEU A 404 -2.71 5.67 -22.57
C LEU A 404 -1.82 5.95 -23.80
N ARG A 405 -1.60 4.95 -24.67
CA ARG A 405 -1.00 5.15 -26.00
C ARG A 405 -2.00 5.61 -27.05
N ALA A 406 -3.29 5.38 -26.84
CA ALA A 406 -4.36 5.71 -27.77
C ALA A 406 -5.28 6.83 -27.27
N GLN A 407 -5.42 6.98 -25.95
CA GLN A 407 -6.36 7.90 -25.30
C GLN A 407 -5.66 8.70 -24.21
N SER A 408 -6.17 9.90 -23.89
CA SER A 408 -5.61 10.69 -22.79
C SER A 408 -6.01 10.12 -21.43
N PHE A 409 -5.18 10.30 -20.39
CA PHE A 409 -5.52 9.89 -19.02
C PHE A 409 -6.87 10.47 -18.57
N GLY A 410 -7.12 11.75 -18.86
CA GLY A 410 -8.36 12.45 -18.46
C GLY A 410 -9.61 12.01 -19.21
N GLU A 411 -9.47 11.47 -20.41
CA GLU A 411 -10.59 10.84 -21.14
C GLU A 411 -10.97 9.53 -20.45
N ILE A 412 -10.03 8.58 -20.35
CA ILE A 412 -10.27 7.27 -19.74
C ILE A 412 -10.80 7.45 -18.31
N TRP A 413 -10.13 8.28 -17.51
CA TRP A 413 -10.52 8.50 -16.11
C TRP A 413 -11.95 9.03 -15.96
N ARG A 414 -12.43 9.91 -16.85
CA ARG A 414 -13.78 10.48 -16.73
C ARG A 414 -14.86 9.57 -17.33
N SER A 415 -14.60 8.94 -18.49
CA SER A 415 -15.67 8.34 -19.31
C SER A 415 -15.68 6.81 -19.38
N ALA A 416 -14.59 6.12 -19.01
CA ALA A 416 -14.48 4.67 -19.19
C ALA A 416 -15.63 3.91 -18.48
N PRO A 417 -16.33 2.98 -19.17
CA PRO A 417 -17.44 2.24 -18.59
C PRO A 417 -17.11 1.53 -17.27
N LEU A 418 -15.92 0.92 -17.18
CA LEU A 418 -15.42 0.26 -15.96
C LEU A 418 -15.34 1.20 -14.75
N PHE A 419 -14.89 2.45 -14.96
CA PHE A 419 -14.83 3.42 -13.87
C PHE A 419 -16.21 3.95 -13.49
N ARG A 420 -17.11 4.21 -14.45
CA ARG A 420 -18.52 4.55 -14.17
C ARG A 420 -19.20 3.44 -13.36
N GLN A 421 -19.06 2.18 -13.78
CA GLN A 421 -19.57 1.02 -13.03
C GLN A 421 -19.06 0.98 -11.58
N LEU A 422 -17.76 1.22 -11.35
CA LEU A 422 -17.17 1.22 -10.00
C LEU A 422 -17.62 2.41 -9.12
N ARG A 423 -18.02 3.53 -9.74
CA ARG A 423 -18.43 4.77 -9.07
C ARG A 423 -19.92 4.82 -8.73
N GLU A 424 -20.74 4.45 -9.71
CA GLU A 424 -22.20 4.62 -9.71
C GLU A 424 -22.94 3.28 -9.48
N GLY A 425 -22.26 2.15 -9.67
CA GLY A 425 -22.86 0.82 -9.61
C GLY A 425 -23.17 0.32 -8.19
N THR A 426 -24.42 -0.12 -8.01
CA THR A 426 -24.94 -0.81 -6.83
C THR A 426 -24.18 -2.11 -6.55
N LEU A 427 -23.86 -2.38 -5.29
CA LEU A 427 -23.21 -3.63 -4.87
C LEU A 427 -24.22 -4.79 -4.86
N GLY A 428 -23.77 -5.96 -5.31
CA GLY A 428 -24.53 -7.20 -5.28
C GLY A 428 -24.34 -8.02 -3.99
N GLY A 429 -25.24 -8.98 -3.79
CA GLY A 429 -25.23 -9.92 -2.66
C GLY A 429 -25.16 -9.23 -1.30
N LYS A 430 -24.55 -9.89 -0.31
CA LYS A 430 -24.46 -9.35 1.06
C LYS A 430 -23.70 -8.04 1.17
N CYS A 431 -22.85 -7.68 0.21
CA CYS A 431 -22.20 -6.36 0.20
C CYS A 431 -23.17 -5.22 -0.14
N GLY A 432 -24.26 -5.49 -0.85
CA GLY A 432 -25.31 -4.51 -1.17
C GLY A 432 -26.34 -4.29 -0.06
N SER A 433 -26.57 -5.30 0.79
CA SER A 433 -27.47 -5.19 1.96
C SER A 433 -26.76 -4.86 3.28
N CYS A 434 -25.43 -4.75 3.28
CA CYS A 434 -24.65 -4.50 4.50
C CYS A 434 -24.76 -3.06 5.01
N GLU A 435 -24.90 -2.92 6.32
CA GLU A 435 -24.80 -1.66 7.07
C GLU A 435 -23.44 -0.96 6.83
N TYR A 436 -22.37 -1.71 6.55
CA TYR A 436 -21.03 -1.20 6.24
C TYR A 436 -20.80 -0.89 4.74
N GLN A 437 -21.81 -0.94 3.87
CA GLN A 437 -21.61 -0.86 2.41
C GLN A 437 -20.92 0.42 1.92
N LYS A 438 -21.21 1.57 2.54
CA LYS A 438 -20.58 2.88 2.22
C LYS A 438 -19.14 3.01 2.73
N LEU A 439 -18.82 2.29 3.81
CA LEU A 439 -17.51 2.33 4.49
C LEU A 439 -16.52 1.28 3.95
N CYS A 440 -17.03 0.13 3.52
CA CYS A 440 -16.24 -1.04 3.14
C CYS A 440 -16.53 -1.45 1.70
N GLY A 441 -17.76 -1.95 1.46
CA GLY A 441 -18.22 -2.42 0.16
C GLY A 441 -17.43 -3.60 -0.46
N GLY A 442 -16.51 -4.24 0.27
CA GLY A 442 -15.73 -5.41 -0.18
C GLY A 442 -14.69 -5.13 -1.29
N CYS A 443 -13.73 -6.04 -1.46
CA CYS A 443 -12.70 -5.99 -2.48
C CYS A 443 -13.26 -6.34 -3.86
N ARG A 444 -13.30 -5.34 -4.75
CA ARG A 444 -13.84 -5.48 -6.13
C ARG A 444 -13.02 -6.45 -7.00
N ALA A 445 -11.72 -6.58 -6.71
CA ALA A 445 -10.84 -7.54 -7.37
C ALA A 445 -11.14 -8.99 -6.97
N ARG A 446 -11.50 -9.25 -5.70
CA ARG A 446 -11.91 -10.60 -5.24
C ARG A 446 -13.30 -10.97 -5.74
N ALA A 447 -14.24 -10.02 -5.72
CA ALA A 447 -15.57 -10.19 -6.31
C ALA A 447 -15.47 -10.61 -7.79
N TYR A 448 -14.73 -9.85 -8.60
CA TYR A 448 -14.52 -10.19 -10.00
C TYR A 448 -13.79 -11.53 -10.21
N ALA A 449 -12.75 -11.81 -9.41
CA ALA A 449 -11.95 -13.04 -9.59
C ALA A 449 -12.73 -14.34 -9.33
N LEU A 450 -13.84 -14.28 -8.58
CA LEU A 450 -14.71 -15.45 -8.33
C LEU A 450 -15.99 -15.42 -9.18
N GLU A 451 -16.66 -14.27 -9.28
CA GLU A 451 -18.01 -14.13 -9.85
C GLU A 451 -18.02 -13.50 -11.25
N GLY A 452 -16.87 -13.04 -11.76
CA GLY A 452 -16.78 -12.30 -13.04
C GLY A 452 -17.34 -10.88 -13.01
N ASP A 453 -17.87 -10.40 -11.87
CA ASP A 453 -18.46 -9.07 -11.72
C ASP A 453 -17.74 -8.23 -10.64
N VAL A 454 -17.31 -7.03 -11.03
CA VAL A 454 -16.69 -6.04 -10.14
C VAL A 454 -17.67 -5.46 -9.10
N LEU A 455 -18.98 -5.69 -9.23
CA LEU A 455 -20.02 -5.27 -8.27
C LEU A 455 -20.50 -6.36 -7.33
N ALA A 456 -20.16 -7.63 -7.56
CA ALA A 456 -20.55 -8.76 -6.72
C ALA A 456 -20.03 -8.67 -5.26
N ALA A 457 -20.50 -9.57 -4.40
CA ALA A 457 -20.04 -9.65 -3.02
C ALA A 457 -18.55 -10.04 -2.94
N ASP A 458 -17.85 -9.60 -1.89
CA ASP A 458 -16.48 -10.09 -1.61
C ASP A 458 -16.57 -11.43 -0.86
N PRO A 459 -16.12 -12.55 -1.46
CA PRO A 459 -16.22 -13.88 -0.86
C PRO A 459 -15.27 -14.08 0.33
N SER A 460 -14.28 -13.19 0.55
CA SER A 460 -13.36 -13.33 1.70
C SER A 460 -13.95 -12.84 3.02
N CYS A 461 -15.17 -12.28 3.01
CA CYS A 461 -15.83 -11.75 4.20
C CYS A 461 -16.70 -12.82 4.86
N VAL A 462 -16.47 -13.13 6.15
CA VAL A 462 -17.37 -14.01 6.94
C VAL A 462 -18.52 -13.26 7.60
N TYR A 463 -18.49 -11.91 7.55
CA TYR A 463 -19.52 -11.11 8.19
C TYR A 463 -20.85 -11.26 7.45
N GLU A 464 -21.91 -11.53 8.20
CA GLU A 464 -23.28 -11.53 7.72
C GLU A 464 -24.00 -10.26 8.20
N PRO A 465 -24.62 -9.48 7.30
CA PRO A 465 -25.34 -8.25 7.66
C PRO A 465 -26.42 -8.47 8.71
N SER A 466 -26.50 -7.59 9.69
CA SER A 466 -27.52 -7.67 10.75
C SER A 466 -28.90 -7.13 10.33
N GLY A 467 -28.97 -6.43 9.20
CA GLY A 467 -30.15 -5.67 8.79
C GLY A 467 -30.27 -4.28 9.47
N ALA A 468 -29.25 -3.85 10.22
CA ALA A 468 -29.15 -2.49 10.73
C ALA A 468 -29.09 -1.43 9.62
N GLU A 469 -29.40 -0.19 9.97
CA GLU A 469 -29.31 0.95 9.04
C GLU A 469 -27.90 1.13 8.47
N VAL A 470 -27.82 1.64 7.24
CA VAL A 470 -26.53 1.90 6.59
C VAL A 470 -25.79 3.00 7.34
N LEU A 471 -24.56 2.69 7.75
CA LEU A 471 -23.68 3.65 8.39
C LEU A 471 -23.27 4.73 7.39
N GLU A 472 -23.80 5.93 7.58
CA GLU A 472 -23.33 7.11 6.89
C GLU A 472 -21.90 7.43 7.35
N PRO A 473 -20.91 7.51 6.43
CA PRO A 473 -19.60 8.01 6.77
C PRO A 473 -19.72 9.44 7.32
N VAL A 474 -18.99 9.73 8.41
CA VAL A 474 -18.89 11.10 8.94
C VAL A 474 -18.52 12.05 7.80
N SER A 475 -19.05 13.28 7.78
CA SER A 475 -18.64 14.28 6.80
C SER A 475 -17.18 14.68 7.04
N VAL A 476 -16.33 14.59 6.01
CA VAL A 476 -14.88 14.77 6.20
C VAL A 476 -14.21 15.70 5.21
N SER A 477 -13.18 16.38 5.71
CA SER A 477 -12.21 17.23 5.02
C SER A 477 -11.14 16.50 4.17
N TYR A 478 -11.31 15.21 3.88
CA TYR A 478 -10.32 14.39 3.15
C TYR A 478 -10.77 14.19 1.70
N GLY A 479 -10.01 14.74 0.73
CA GLY A 479 -10.41 14.81 -0.68
C GLY A 479 -11.39 15.94 -1.02
N SER A 480 -12.09 16.52 -0.03
CA SER A 480 -12.91 17.72 -0.21
C SER A 480 -12.07 19.00 -0.19
N ASP A 481 -12.48 20.02 -0.95
CA ASP A 481 -11.92 21.36 -0.85
C ASP A 481 -12.26 22.01 0.51
N PHE A 482 -11.26 22.16 1.36
CA PHE A 482 -11.34 23.04 2.53
C PHE A 482 -10.82 24.42 2.14
N ALA A 483 -11.72 25.39 2.03
CA ALA A 483 -11.34 26.79 1.88
C ALA A 483 -10.69 27.28 3.20
N PRO A 484 -9.46 27.83 3.17
CA PRO A 484 -8.87 28.45 4.34
C PRO A 484 -9.77 29.57 4.88
N THR A 485 -9.91 29.66 6.20
CA THR A 485 -10.70 30.69 6.88
C THR A 485 -9.84 31.76 7.53
N LEU A 486 -8.55 31.48 7.75
CA LEU A 486 -7.56 32.46 8.20
C LEU A 486 -6.77 33.01 7.01
N THR A 487 -6.04 34.10 7.23
CA THR A 487 -5.13 34.64 6.22
C THR A 487 -3.93 33.71 6.08
N TRP A 488 -3.55 33.31 4.86
CA TRP A 488 -2.32 32.56 4.61
C TRP A 488 -1.35 33.43 3.82
N SER A 489 -0.17 33.70 4.38
CA SER A 489 0.92 34.33 3.64
C SER A 489 1.27 33.52 2.38
N ALA A 490 1.69 34.18 1.30
CA ALA A 490 1.97 33.52 0.02
C ALA A 490 2.95 32.34 0.13
N ALA A 491 3.98 32.48 0.99
CA ALA A 491 4.96 31.43 1.25
C ALA A 491 4.38 30.25 2.07
N ALA A 492 3.45 30.48 3.00
CA ALA A 492 2.73 29.42 3.69
C ALA A 492 1.76 28.69 2.75
N ARG A 493 1.04 29.45 1.90
CA ARG A 493 0.14 28.90 0.88
C ARG A 493 0.88 28.01 -0.12
N ALA A 494 2.04 28.45 -0.62
CA ALA A 494 2.88 27.64 -1.50
C ALA A 494 3.40 26.33 -0.85
N ARG A 495 3.51 26.26 0.48
CA ARG A 495 3.79 25.00 1.20
C ARG A 495 2.55 24.11 1.29
N LEU A 496 1.37 24.68 1.51
CA LEU A 496 0.10 23.97 1.57
C LEU A 496 -0.29 23.34 0.22
N ASP A 497 -0.09 24.07 -0.88
CA ASP A 497 -0.44 23.59 -2.22
C ASP A 497 0.41 22.37 -2.66
N ARG A 498 1.63 22.23 -2.11
CA ARG A 498 2.50 21.05 -2.29
C ARG A 498 2.09 19.82 -1.47
N ILE A 499 1.12 19.94 -0.57
CA ILE A 499 0.56 18.79 0.15
C ILE A 499 -0.38 18.05 -0.79
N PRO A 500 -0.34 16.70 -0.85
CA PRO A 500 -1.26 15.92 -1.68
C PRO A 500 -2.70 16.35 -1.46
N SER A 501 -3.40 16.61 -2.57
CA SER A 501 -4.79 17.10 -2.65
C SER A 501 -5.69 16.49 -1.57
N PHE A 502 -5.65 15.17 -1.44
CA PHE A 502 -6.48 14.40 -0.51
C PHE A 502 -6.24 14.66 0.99
N VAL A 503 -5.01 14.97 1.41
CA VAL A 503 -4.72 15.32 2.83
C VAL A 503 -4.83 16.84 3.06
N ARG A 504 -4.77 17.65 2.01
CA ARG A 504 -4.62 19.12 2.10
C ARG A 504 -5.66 19.73 3.04
N GLY A 505 -6.95 19.41 2.87
CA GLY A 505 -8.02 19.96 3.70
C GLY A 505 -7.93 19.57 5.19
N VAL A 506 -7.50 18.35 5.50
CA VAL A 506 -7.22 17.92 6.89
C VAL A 506 -6.04 18.70 7.48
N VAL A 507 -5.00 18.97 6.70
CA VAL A 507 -3.86 19.77 7.18
C VAL A 507 -4.25 21.23 7.38
N THR A 508 -4.95 21.86 6.42
CA THR A 508 -5.41 23.25 6.55
C THR A 508 -6.26 23.41 7.81
N LYS A 509 -7.26 22.55 7.99
CA LYS A 509 -8.14 22.61 9.17
C LYS A 509 -7.33 22.51 10.47
N ARG A 510 -6.43 21.53 10.61
CA ARG A 510 -5.62 21.36 11.83
C ARG A 510 -4.69 22.55 12.11
N VAL A 511 -4.10 23.13 11.06
CA VAL A 511 -3.25 24.33 11.18
C VAL A 511 -4.07 25.53 11.65
N GLU A 512 -5.26 25.75 11.07
CA GLU A 512 -6.13 26.85 11.48
C GLU A 512 -6.74 26.65 12.87
N ASP A 513 -7.15 25.42 13.22
CA ASP A 513 -7.64 25.11 14.57
C ASP A 513 -6.56 25.41 15.63
N TRP A 514 -5.31 24.97 15.41
CA TRP A 514 -4.15 25.26 16.30
C TRP A 514 -3.85 26.77 16.40
N ALA A 515 -4.00 27.50 15.29
CA ALA A 515 -3.79 28.94 15.24
C ALA A 515 -4.89 29.71 15.99
N ARG A 516 -6.16 29.33 15.80
CA ARG A 516 -7.32 29.93 16.52
C ARG A 516 -7.23 29.69 18.02
N GLU A 517 -6.80 28.50 18.47
CA GLU A 517 -6.53 28.21 19.89
C GLU A 517 -5.53 29.19 20.54
N ARG A 518 -4.69 29.85 19.75
CA ARG A 518 -3.65 30.82 20.19
C ARG A 518 -3.96 32.25 19.77
N GLY A 519 -5.16 32.53 19.28
CA GLY A 519 -5.60 33.85 18.83
C GLY A 519 -4.93 34.37 17.55
N LEU A 520 -4.20 33.51 16.82
CA LEU A 520 -3.48 33.88 15.61
C LEU A 520 -4.44 33.94 14.41
N GLN A 521 -4.35 35.02 13.63
CA GLN A 521 -5.20 35.29 12.46
C GLN A 521 -4.50 35.09 11.11
N GLU A 522 -3.17 34.96 11.12
CA GLU A 522 -2.35 34.73 9.92
C GLU A 522 -1.50 33.46 10.07
N ILE A 523 -1.40 32.70 8.98
CA ILE A 523 -0.54 31.53 8.86
C ILE A 523 0.74 31.87 8.09
N THR A 524 1.87 31.75 8.77
CA THR A 524 3.22 32.03 8.24
C THR A 524 4.07 30.76 8.09
N PRO A 525 5.14 30.79 7.28
CA PRO A 525 6.10 29.68 7.17
C PRO A 525 6.75 29.30 8.52
N GLU A 526 6.90 30.26 9.42
CA GLU A 526 7.45 30.13 10.76
C GLU A 526 6.46 29.39 11.65
N LEU A 527 5.19 29.82 11.65
CA LEU A 527 4.09 29.16 12.36
C LEU A 527 3.90 27.71 11.89
N LEU A 528 3.95 27.44 10.58
CA LEU A 528 3.92 26.07 10.06
C LEU A 528 5.09 25.21 10.57
N SER A 529 6.24 25.84 10.83
CA SER A 529 7.42 25.16 11.38
C SER A 529 7.29 24.91 12.88
N GLU A 530 6.68 25.85 13.61
CA GLU A 530 6.32 25.73 15.03
C GLU A 530 5.26 24.64 15.25
N ILE A 531 4.16 24.67 14.50
CA ILE A 531 3.10 23.64 14.51
C ILE A 531 3.68 22.25 14.27
N ARG A 532 4.58 22.10 13.29
CA ARG A 532 5.30 20.84 13.03
C ARG A 532 6.23 20.43 14.18
N ASN A 533 6.78 21.38 14.93
CA ASN A 533 7.62 21.10 16.09
C ASN A 533 6.81 20.77 17.37
N ALA A 534 5.60 21.33 17.49
CA ALA A 534 4.74 21.22 18.67
C ALA A 534 3.71 20.07 18.59
N MET A 535 3.24 19.70 17.40
CA MET A 535 2.41 18.51 17.22
C MET A 535 3.27 17.24 17.15
N PRO A 536 2.98 16.18 17.92
CA PRO A 536 3.73 14.93 17.88
C PRO A 536 3.35 14.08 16.65
N ILE A 537 3.75 14.55 15.46
CA ILE A 537 3.95 13.74 14.26
C ILE A 537 5.30 14.14 13.67
N ASP A 538 6.35 13.93 14.48
CA ASP A 538 7.73 14.25 14.11
C ASP A 538 8.54 12.98 13.87
N PHE A 539 8.45 12.46 12.64
CA PHE A 539 9.30 11.36 12.17
C PHE A 539 10.79 11.75 12.06
N SER A 540 11.13 13.04 12.16
CA SER A 540 12.48 13.57 11.98
C SER A 540 13.27 13.81 13.28
N LYS A 541 12.61 13.78 14.45
CA LYS A 541 13.24 13.92 15.78
C LYS A 541 13.22 12.62 16.58
N ARG A 542 13.93 11.60 16.10
CA ARG A 542 14.51 10.55 16.97
C ARG A 542 16.01 10.81 17.11
N GLN A 543 16.44 11.36 18.24
CA GLN A 543 17.86 11.33 18.60
C GLN A 543 18.24 9.90 18.99
N PRO A 544 19.33 9.33 18.45
CA PRO A 544 19.81 8.02 18.88
C PRO A 544 20.30 8.01 20.34
N PHE A 545 20.29 6.82 20.94
CA PHE A 545 20.63 6.52 22.33
C PHE A 545 22.04 6.96 22.80
N PHE A 546 22.91 7.41 21.91
CA PHE A 546 24.30 7.83 22.20
C PHE A 546 24.48 9.35 22.45
N VAL A 547 23.40 10.12 22.60
CA VAL A 547 23.46 11.45 23.23
C VAL A 547 23.07 11.33 24.72
N GLN A 548 24.00 10.77 25.50
CA GLN A 548 24.08 11.03 26.93
C GLN A 548 25.25 12.00 27.20
N LYS A 549 25.13 12.74 28.30
CA LYS A 549 26.04 13.83 28.69
C LYS A 549 27.51 13.46 28.62
N ALA A 550 28.31 14.36 28.05
CA ALA A 550 29.68 14.56 28.51
C ALA A 550 29.62 15.51 29.72
N ASP A 551 29.71 14.96 30.93
CA ASP A 551 30.12 15.68 32.14
C ASP A 551 31.29 14.85 32.71
N GLY A 552 32.52 15.34 32.49
CA GLY A 552 33.78 14.61 32.66
C GLY A 552 34.86 15.20 31.76
#